data_AF-L5M934-F1
#
_entry.id   AF-L5M934-F1
#
_cell.length_a   1.000
_cell.length_b   1.000
_cell.length_c   1.000
_cell.angle_alpha   90.00
_cell.angle_beta   90.00
_cell.angle_gamma   90.00
#
_symmetry.space_group_name_H-M   'P 1'
#
loop_
_entity.id
_entity.type
_entity.pdbx_description
1 polymer ?
#
loop_
_entity_poly.entity_id
_entity_poly.type
_entity_poly.pdbx_seq_one_letter_code
_entity_poly.pdbx_strand_id
1 'polypeptide(L)'
;MLEILLSHQICKEVQAEQELTRKQFEVESVTHHDYKKELVQAGAPAPTKSHDYCKEQPETFWIQRAPQLPGVSNIKTLDTPFRKNCSFSTPVPLSLEQSFPDGPENYSYQLGQISSLGCQGRGQGSEGGRTV
;
A
#
# COMPACT_ATOMS: atom_id res chain seq x y z
N MET A 1 -53.43 56.90 -30.50
CA MET A 1 -52.31 56.69 -31.46
C MET A 1 -50.96 57.08 -30.86
N LEU A 2 -50.80 58.29 -30.30
CA LEU A 2 -49.54 58.72 -29.65
C LEU A 2 -49.07 57.82 -28.52
N GLU A 3 -49.97 57.38 -27.64
CA GLU A 3 -49.64 56.51 -26.50
C GLU A 3 -49.01 55.17 -26.92
N ILE A 4 -49.50 54.59 -28.03
CA ILE A 4 -48.98 53.33 -28.60
C ILE A 4 -47.59 53.55 -29.22
N LEU A 5 -47.35 54.72 -29.84
CA LEU A 5 -46.05 55.07 -30.39
C LEU A 5 -45.02 55.31 -29.28
N LEU A 6 -45.43 56.00 -28.21
CA LEU A 6 -44.58 56.28 -27.06
C LEU A 6 -44.19 54.98 -26.34
N SER A 7 -45.16 54.08 -26.09
CA SER A 7 -44.89 52.80 -25.44
C SER A 7 -43.93 51.94 -26.27
N HIS A 8 -44.11 51.91 -27.58
CA HIS A 8 -43.23 51.17 -28.47
C HIS A 8 -41.80 51.75 -28.51
N GLN A 9 -41.65 53.07 -28.45
CA GLN A 9 -40.34 53.71 -28.40
C GLN A 9 -39.63 53.45 -27.06
N ILE A 10 -40.34 53.57 -25.95
CA ILE A 10 -39.80 53.28 -24.62
C ILE A 10 -39.37 51.80 -24.52
N CYS A 11 -40.18 50.86 -25.02
CA CYS A 11 -39.82 49.44 -25.04
C CYS A 11 -38.54 49.19 -25.86
N LYS A 12 -38.37 49.87 -27.00
CA LYS A 12 -37.15 49.77 -27.82
C LYS A 12 -35.92 50.32 -27.11
N GLU A 13 -36.05 51.48 -26.47
CA GLU A 13 -34.94 52.11 -25.73
C GLU A 13 -34.52 51.24 -24.54
N VAL A 14 -35.48 50.77 -23.73
CA VAL A 14 -35.22 49.86 -22.60
C VAL A 14 -34.55 48.56 -23.05
N GLN A 15 -34.99 47.99 -24.18
CA GLN A 15 -34.38 46.77 -24.71
C GLN A 15 -32.95 47.01 -25.20
N ALA A 16 -32.68 48.14 -25.86
CA ALA A 16 -31.34 48.52 -26.30
C ALA A 16 -30.37 48.71 -25.13
N GLU A 17 -30.80 49.36 -24.04
CA GLU A 17 -30.00 49.52 -22.83
C GLU A 17 -29.75 48.19 -22.12
N GLN A 18 -30.76 47.31 -22.06
CA GLN A 18 -30.62 46.02 -21.40
C GLN A 18 -29.69 45.06 -22.17
N GLU A 19 -29.74 45.07 -23.50
CA GLU A 19 -28.88 44.23 -24.34
C GLU A 19 -27.42 44.70 -24.34
N LEU A 20 -27.19 46.01 -24.20
CA LEU A 20 -25.86 46.56 -23.94
C LEU A 20 -25.30 46.08 -22.59
N THR A 21 -26.13 46.11 -21.54
CA THR A 21 -25.75 45.72 -20.17
C THR A 21 -25.48 44.22 -20.04
N ARG A 22 -26.25 43.37 -20.75
CA ARG A 22 -26.07 41.90 -20.75
C ARG A 22 -24.72 41.43 -21.28
N LYS A 23 -23.98 42.27 -22.01
CA LYS A 23 -22.67 41.89 -22.57
C LYS A 23 -21.52 41.96 -21.57
N GLN A 24 -21.73 42.52 -20.37
CA GLN A 24 -20.66 42.86 -19.43
C GLN A 24 -20.86 42.32 -18.01
N PHE A 25 -21.44 41.13 -17.85
CA PHE A 25 -21.40 40.48 -16.54
C PHE A 25 -20.17 39.58 -16.43
N GLU A 26 -19.49 39.65 -15.29
CA GLU A 26 -18.37 38.77 -14.97
C GLU A 26 -18.91 37.33 -14.79
N VAL A 27 -18.69 36.50 -15.80
CA VAL A 27 -19.10 35.09 -15.82
C VAL A 27 -18.13 34.21 -15.03
N GLU A 28 -16.86 34.62 -14.98
CA GLU A 28 -15.75 33.85 -14.45
C GLU A 28 -15.14 34.56 -13.24
N SER A 29 -14.80 33.79 -12.21
CA SER A 29 -14.09 34.33 -11.03
C SER A 29 -12.66 34.73 -11.40
N VAL A 30 -12.12 35.74 -10.70
CA VAL A 30 -10.71 36.18 -10.81
C VAL A 30 -9.75 35.00 -10.71
N THR A 31 -9.99 34.07 -9.78
CA THR A 31 -9.16 32.86 -9.63
C THR A 31 -9.18 31.97 -10.88
N HIS A 32 -10.34 31.80 -11.53
CA HIS A 32 -10.42 31.03 -12.77
C HIS A 32 -9.68 31.70 -13.93
N HIS A 33 -9.66 33.03 -13.97
CA HIS A 33 -8.91 33.79 -14.97
C HIS A 33 -7.39 33.70 -14.74
N ASP A 34 -6.95 33.91 -13.51
CA ASP A 34 -5.53 34.08 -13.18
C ASP A 34 -4.79 32.74 -13.08
N TYR A 35 -5.47 31.68 -12.63
CA TYR A 35 -4.89 30.36 -12.44
C TYR A 35 -5.19 29.40 -13.61
N LYS A 36 -5.16 29.90 -14.86
CA LYS A 36 -5.19 29.06 -16.07
C LYS A 36 -3.82 28.44 -16.30
N LYS A 37 -3.51 27.37 -15.56
CA LYS A 37 -2.34 26.55 -15.87
C LYS A 37 -2.69 25.61 -17.01
N GLU A 38 -2.07 25.79 -18.16
CA GLU A 38 -2.11 24.77 -19.20
C GLU A 38 -1.46 23.50 -18.63
N LEU A 39 -2.30 22.48 -18.43
CA LEU A 39 -1.82 21.16 -18.08
C LEU A 39 -1.10 20.64 -19.31
N VAL A 40 0.23 20.75 -19.31
CA VAL A 40 1.06 19.93 -20.19
C VAL A 40 0.61 18.50 -19.92
N GLN A 41 -0.02 17.85 -20.91
CA GLN A 41 -0.31 16.43 -20.84
C GLN A 41 1.02 15.67 -20.88
N ALA A 42 1.74 15.70 -19.77
CA ALA A 42 2.65 14.63 -19.45
C ALA A 42 1.74 13.43 -19.18
N GLY A 43 1.62 12.56 -20.17
CA GLY A 43 0.98 11.26 -19.97
C GLY A 43 1.62 10.55 -18.77
N ALA A 44 0.86 9.67 -18.12
CA ALA A 44 1.43 8.82 -17.09
C ALA A 44 2.68 8.11 -17.67
N PRO A 45 3.79 8.02 -16.92
CA PRO A 45 4.97 7.32 -17.40
C PRO A 45 4.59 5.91 -17.81
N ALA A 46 5.21 5.41 -18.89
CA ALA A 46 4.96 4.06 -19.34
C ALA A 46 5.26 3.07 -18.20
N PRO A 47 4.39 2.08 -17.94
CA PRO A 47 4.67 1.05 -16.95
C PRO A 47 6.00 0.36 -17.23
N THR A 48 6.88 0.31 -16.22
CA THR A 48 8.22 -0.29 -16.37
C THR A 48 8.16 -1.81 -16.52
N LYS A 49 7.09 -2.45 -16.04
CA LYS A 49 6.86 -3.89 -16.18
C LYS A 49 5.38 -4.17 -16.43
N SER A 50 5.10 -5.30 -17.07
CA SER A 50 3.74 -5.83 -17.19
C SER A 50 3.29 -6.35 -15.83
N HIS A 51 2.41 -5.61 -15.15
CA HIS A 51 1.91 -5.94 -13.82
C HIS A 51 0.39 -6.16 -13.84
N ASP A 52 -0.07 -7.32 -13.34
CA ASP A 52 -1.48 -7.60 -13.10
C ASP A 52 -1.83 -7.39 -11.62
N TYR A 53 -2.37 -6.21 -11.29
CA TYR A 53 -2.69 -5.82 -9.91
C TYR A 53 -3.72 -6.73 -9.23
N CYS A 54 -4.50 -7.51 -10.00
CA CYS A 54 -5.48 -8.45 -9.44
C CYS A 54 -4.84 -9.76 -8.99
N LYS A 55 -3.66 -10.11 -9.53
CA LYS A 55 -3.00 -11.40 -9.27
C LYS A 55 -1.70 -11.26 -8.50
N GLU A 56 -1.00 -10.14 -8.68
CA GLU A 56 0.29 -9.89 -8.06
C GLU A 56 0.14 -9.33 -6.66
N GLN A 57 1.03 -9.75 -5.75
CA GLN A 57 1.17 -9.08 -4.46
C GLN A 57 1.78 -7.69 -4.68
N PRO A 58 1.34 -6.67 -3.94
CA PRO A 58 1.96 -5.37 -4.00
C PRO A 58 3.42 -5.46 -3.53
N GLU A 59 4.33 -4.81 -4.22
CA GLU A 59 5.70 -4.62 -3.74
C GLU A 59 5.67 -3.73 -2.50
N THR A 60 6.04 -4.31 -1.35
CA THR A 60 6.09 -3.60 -0.07
C THR A 60 7.47 -3.77 0.57
N PHE A 61 7.80 -2.83 1.47
CA PHE A 61 9.01 -2.91 2.28
C PHE A 61 9.19 -4.28 2.96
N TRP A 62 8.09 -4.86 3.45
CA TRP A 62 8.11 -6.14 4.14
C TRP A 62 8.42 -7.31 3.20
N ILE A 63 7.84 -7.33 2.00
CA ILE A 63 8.11 -8.37 0.99
C ILE A 63 9.58 -8.34 0.56
N GLN A 64 10.14 -7.15 0.35
CA GLN A 64 11.56 -6.99 -0.03
C GLN A 64 12.53 -7.49 1.04
N ARG A 65 12.13 -7.40 2.32
CA ARG A 65 12.93 -7.83 3.47
C ARG A 65 12.58 -9.23 3.96
N ALA A 66 11.56 -9.87 3.41
CA ALA A 66 10.97 -11.09 3.97
C ALA A 66 11.98 -12.21 4.28
N PRO A 67 13.00 -12.48 3.43
CA PRO A 67 14.02 -13.49 3.73
C PRO A 67 14.96 -13.15 4.91
N GLN A 68 15.01 -11.88 5.32
CA GLN A 68 15.93 -11.36 6.33
C GLN A 68 15.21 -11.01 7.65
N LEU A 69 13.89 -11.14 7.73
CA LEU A 69 13.12 -10.78 8.92
C LEU A 69 13.26 -11.85 10.01
N PRO A 70 13.74 -11.51 11.21
CA PRO A 70 13.73 -12.44 12.34
C PRO A 70 12.32 -12.53 12.96
N GLY A 71 12.02 -13.67 13.60
CA GLY A 71 10.80 -13.83 14.41
C GLY A 71 9.50 -14.05 13.63
N VAL A 72 9.59 -14.27 12.32
CA VAL A 72 8.43 -14.66 11.49
C VAL A 72 8.44 -16.17 11.23
N SER A 73 7.27 -16.72 10.91
CA SER A 73 7.18 -18.11 10.45
C SER A 73 7.90 -18.30 9.12
N ASN A 74 8.42 -19.51 8.87
CA ASN A 74 9.12 -19.83 7.63
C ASN A 74 8.26 -19.51 6.39
N ILE A 75 8.84 -18.78 5.45
CA ILE A 75 8.21 -18.37 4.21
C ILE A 75 8.45 -19.47 3.18
N LYS A 76 7.45 -20.33 2.99
CA LYS A 76 7.52 -21.45 2.05
C LYS A 76 7.11 -21.10 0.62
N THR A 77 6.23 -20.11 0.47
CA THR A 77 5.68 -19.73 -0.83
C THR A 77 5.99 -18.27 -1.12
N LEU A 78 6.46 -18.00 -2.34
CA LEU A 78 6.82 -16.65 -2.80
C LEU A 78 5.61 -15.74 -2.98
N ASP A 79 4.41 -16.32 -3.15
CA ASP A 79 3.17 -15.60 -3.44
C ASP A 79 2.48 -15.03 -2.18
N THR A 80 2.74 -15.59 -1.00
CA THR A 80 2.03 -15.26 0.24
C THR A 80 2.97 -15.27 1.47
N PRO A 81 4.02 -14.41 1.48
CA PRO A 81 5.08 -14.47 2.48
C PRO A 81 4.63 -14.25 3.93
N PHE A 82 3.52 -13.55 4.15
CA PHE A 82 2.99 -13.27 5.50
C PHE A 82 1.73 -14.05 5.84
N ARG A 83 1.51 -15.18 5.17
CA ARG A 83 0.42 -16.09 5.51
C ARG A 83 0.59 -16.60 6.94
N LYS A 84 -0.49 -16.56 7.74
CA LYS A 84 -0.48 -17.09 9.10
C LYS A 84 -0.14 -18.58 9.07
N ASN A 85 0.92 -18.95 9.78
CA ASN A 85 1.24 -20.33 10.10
C ASN A 85 0.67 -20.66 11.48
N CYS A 86 -0.22 -21.65 11.54
CA CYS A 86 -0.77 -22.16 12.80
C CYS A 86 -0.27 -23.58 13.13
N SER A 87 0.75 -24.09 12.43
CA SER A 87 1.22 -25.48 12.60
C SER A 87 1.64 -25.77 14.04
N PHE A 88 2.26 -24.80 14.72
CA PHE A 88 2.64 -24.93 16.13
C PHE A 88 1.45 -24.84 17.10
N SER A 89 0.46 -23.99 16.82
CA SER A 89 -0.68 -23.73 17.70
C SER A 89 -1.90 -24.63 17.44
N THR A 90 -1.83 -25.47 16.40
CA THR A 90 -2.90 -26.43 16.07
C THR A 90 -2.93 -27.54 17.14
N PRO A 91 -4.08 -27.81 17.78
CA PRO A 91 -4.21 -28.88 18.76
C PRO A 91 -3.84 -30.25 18.20
N VAL A 92 -3.15 -31.07 19.00
CA VAL A 92 -2.63 -32.40 18.62
C VAL A 92 -3.65 -33.30 17.89
N PRO A 93 -4.93 -33.41 18.32
CA PRO A 93 -5.89 -34.26 17.62
C PRO A 93 -6.16 -33.84 16.17
N LEU A 94 -5.95 -32.57 15.82
CA LEU A 94 -6.16 -32.03 14.47
C LEU A 94 -4.90 -32.14 13.60
N SER A 95 -3.72 -32.18 14.22
CA SER A 95 -2.44 -32.28 13.51
C SER A 95 -2.11 -33.68 13.01
N LEU A 96 -2.59 -34.73 13.69
CA LEU A 96 -2.25 -36.13 13.40
C LEU A 96 -2.86 -36.66 12.09
N GLU A 97 -3.94 -36.05 11.62
CA GLU A 97 -4.63 -36.39 10.36
C GLU A 97 -3.97 -35.72 9.13
N GLN A 98 -3.05 -34.78 9.34
CA GLN A 98 -2.39 -34.04 8.27
C GLN A 98 -1.06 -34.71 7.91
N SER A 99 -1.01 -35.34 6.74
CA SER A 99 0.26 -35.69 6.12
C SER A 99 1.07 -34.40 5.93
N PHE A 100 2.24 -34.34 6.56
CA PHE A 100 3.21 -33.27 6.33
C PHE A 100 3.48 -33.16 4.83
N PRO A 101 3.24 -32.00 4.18
CA PRO A 101 3.45 -31.87 2.73
C PRO A 101 4.91 -31.98 2.31
N ASP A 102 5.86 -31.76 3.24
CA ASP A 102 7.27 -31.64 2.90
C ASP A 102 8.12 -32.58 3.76
N GLY A 103 8.90 -33.43 3.08
CA GLY A 103 9.93 -34.28 3.69
C GLY A 103 11.11 -33.48 4.26
N PRO A 104 12.18 -34.16 4.73
CA PRO A 104 13.26 -33.50 5.47
C PRO A 104 13.91 -32.38 4.65
N GLU A 105 13.75 -31.14 5.12
CA GLU A 105 14.26 -29.92 4.51
C GLU A 105 15.80 -29.87 4.64
N ASN A 106 16.49 -29.82 3.50
CA ASN A 106 17.95 -29.70 3.43
C ASN A 106 18.33 -28.24 3.62
N TYR A 107 18.60 -27.81 4.87
CA TYR A 107 18.97 -26.44 5.20
C TYR A 107 20.41 -26.12 4.80
N SER A 108 20.68 -25.94 3.50
CA SER A 108 21.94 -25.37 3.03
C SER A 108 21.83 -23.85 2.93
N TYR A 109 21.73 -23.15 4.05
CA TYR A 109 22.11 -21.75 4.10
C TYR A 109 23.57 -21.70 4.53
N GLN A 110 24.45 -21.16 3.67
CA GLN A 110 25.86 -20.89 3.98
C GLN A 110 25.94 -19.94 5.17
N LEU A 111 25.91 -20.52 6.37
CA LEU A 111 26.17 -19.84 7.62
C LEU A 111 27.68 -19.60 7.66
N GLY A 112 28.11 -18.44 7.19
CA GLY A 112 29.45 -17.93 7.43
C GLY A 112 29.77 -18.09 8.92
N GLN A 113 30.91 -18.72 9.20
CA GLN A 113 31.36 -19.19 10.51
C GLN A 113 30.94 -18.26 11.66
N ILE A 114 29.93 -18.67 12.44
CA ILE A 114 29.63 -18.02 13.71
C ILE A 114 30.41 -18.78 14.77
N SER A 115 31.49 -18.15 15.25
CA SER A 115 32.32 -18.67 16.34
C SER A 115 31.46 -18.97 17.57
N SER A 116 31.53 -20.23 18.02
CA SER A 116 30.92 -20.69 19.27
C SER A 116 31.68 -20.11 20.46
N LEU A 117 31.13 -19.07 21.10
CA LEU A 117 31.46 -18.75 22.48
C LEU A 117 30.63 -19.68 23.37
N GLY A 118 31.26 -20.77 23.81
CA GLY A 118 30.66 -21.77 24.69
C GLY A 118 30.25 -21.14 26.02
N CYS A 119 28.96 -21.25 26.36
CA CYS A 119 28.47 -21.03 27.71
C CYS A 119 28.98 -22.16 28.61
N GLN A 120 30.09 -21.92 29.30
CA GLN A 120 30.65 -22.86 30.27
C GLN A 120 29.83 -22.77 31.57
N GLY A 121 28.76 -23.56 31.64
CA GLY A 121 27.99 -23.77 32.86
C GLY A 121 28.86 -24.49 33.89
N ARG A 122 29.25 -23.77 34.95
CA ARG A 122 29.95 -24.31 36.12
C ARG A 122 28.93 -25.09 36.99
N GLY A 123 28.66 -26.33 36.63
CA GLY A 123 28.01 -27.30 37.51
C GLY A 123 29.06 -27.91 38.44
N GLN A 124 29.15 -27.41 39.68
CA GLN A 124 29.97 -28.03 40.72
C GLN A 124 29.02 -28.78 41.66
N GLY A 125 28.75 -30.05 41.34
CA GLY A 125 28.10 -31.00 42.25
C GLY A 125 29.07 -31.33 43.39
N SER A 126 28.64 -31.08 44.62
CA SER A 126 29.38 -31.44 45.83
C SER A 126 29.04 -32.89 46.19
N GLU A 127 29.85 -33.82 45.70
CA GLU A 127 29.88 -35.20 46.15
C GLU A 127 30.90 -35.30 47.30
N GLY A 128 30.45 -35.68 48.50
CA GLY A 128 31.31 -35.76 49.67
C GLY A 128 30.70 -36.67 50.73
N GLY A 129 30.91 -37.98 50.57
CA GLY A 129 30.75 -38.95 51.66
C GLY A 129 32.11 -39.32 52.26
N ARG A 130 32.23 -39.30 53.60
CA ARG A 130 32.71 -40.42 54.44
C ARG A 130 32.95 -40.02 55.91
N THR A 131 32.28 -40.75 56.80
CA THR A 131 32.73 -41.36 58.08
C THR A 131 33.62 -40.57 59.07
N VAL A 132 33.14 -40.49 60.31
CA VAL A 132 33.84 -40.93 61.53
C VAL A 132 32.89 -41.82 62.32
#